data_AF-A0A7C4WK67-F1
#
_entry.id   AF-A0A7C4WK67-F1
#
_cell.length_a   1.000
_cell.length_b   1.000
_cell.length_c   1.000
_cell.angle_alpha   90.00
_cell.angle_beta   90.00
_cell.angle_gamma   90.00
#
_symmetry.space_group_name_H-M   'P 1'
#
loop_
_entity.id
_entity.type
_entity.pdbx_description
1 polymer ?
#
loop_
_entity_poly.entity_id
_entity_poly.type
_entity_poly.pdbx_seq_one_letter_code
_entity_poly.pdbx_strand_id
1 'polypeptide(L)'
;MIAVIRIRGTVNVRKDFAETLKRLNLRKPNHCVVLPNTEPYISMVNKVRHYVAYGTIDLETLKELLKKRGEIEGVGRLNEDNVKLLGFNSIDELAEALYKGKVSLKEISRLKKVFRLHPPSKGYKSIKKPYPEGSFGDWGSNIASLIKRML
;
A
#
# COMPACT_ATOMS: atom_id res chain seq x y z
N MET A 1 -6.53 -8.48 4.63
CA MET A 1 -5.41 -7.95 3.83
C MET A 1 -4.86 -6.71 4.54
N ILE A 2 -3.56 -6.43 4.44
CA ILE A 2 -2.92 -5.30 5.14
C ILE A 2 -2.42 -4.29 4.11
N ALA A 3 -2.71 -3.00 4.32
CA ALA A 3 -2.08 -1.92 3.60
C ALA A 3 -0.89 -1.38 4.40
N VAL A 4 0.24 -1.15 3.74
CA VAL A 4 1.47 -0.63 4.36
C VAL A 4 1.93 0.61 3.60
N ILE A 5 2.07 1.72 4.32
CA ILE A 5 2.47 3.03 3.79
C ILE A 5 3.78 3.45 4.44
N ARG A 6 4.76 3.83 3.61
CA ARG A 6 6.01 4.39 4.13
C ARG A 6 5.84 5.88 4.45
N ILE A 7 5.98 6.24 5.72
CA ILE A 7 5.83 7.63 6.18
C ILE A 7 7.19 8.32 6.27
N ARG A 8 8.22 7.62 6.74
CA ARG A 8 9.57 8.18 6.92
C ARG A 8 10.40 8.12 5.64
N GLY A 9 11.30 9.10 5.51
CA GLY A 9 12.26 9.19 4.40
C GLY A 9 13.29 8.07 4.36
N THR A 10 14.24 8.18 3.42
CA THR A 10 15.31 7.19 3.16
C THR A 10 16.61 7.48 3.91
N VAL A 11 16.76 8.68 4.45
CA VAL A 11 17.97 9.13 5.14
C VAL A 11 18.00 8.59 6.57
N ASN A 12 19.19 8.24 7.05
CA ASN A 12 19.44 7.76 8.42
C ASN A 12 18.60 6.52 8.82
N VAL A 13 18.41 5.60 7.87
CA VAL A 13 17.77 4.30 8.12
C VAL A 13 18.86 3.23 8.26
N ARG A 14 18.81 2.41 9.32
CA ARG A 14 19.77 1.28 9.46
C ARG A 14 19.63 0.34 8.27
N LYS A 15 20.76 -0.23 7.83
CA LYS A 15 20.83 -1.09 6.64
C LYS A 15 19.82 -2.24 6.69
N ASP A 16 19.68 -2.89 7.85
CA ASP A 16 18.72 -3.96 8.13
C ASP A 16 17.25 -3.56 7.86
N PHE A 17 16.84 -2.36 8.30
CA PHE A 17 15.49 -1.85 8.03
C PHE A 17 15.33 -1.40 6.59
N ALA A 18 16.34 -0.75 6.02
CA ALA A 18 16.33 -0.31 4.62
C ALA A 18 16.17 -1.50 3.65
N GLU A 19 16.84 -2.61 3.93
CA GLU A 19 16.73 -3.83 3.14
C GLU A 19 15.33 -4.46 3.28
N THR A 20 14.77 -4.49 4.49
CA THR A 20 13.40 -4.99 4.72
C THR A 20 12.38 -4.16 3.96
N LEU A 21 12.49 -2.82 4.00
CA LEU A 21 11.64 -1.90 3.23
C LEU A 21 11.81 -2.11 1.72
N LYS A 22 13.04 -2.37 1.25
CA LYS A 22 13.32 -2.66 -0.16
C LYS A 22 12.67 -3.96 -0.62
N ARG A 23 12.69 -5.02 0.20
CA ARG A 23 12.01 -6.30 -0.06
C ARG A 23 10.49 -6.16 -0.13
N LEU A 24 9.91 -5.27 0.68
CA LEU A 24 8.49 -4.91 0.64
C LEU A 24 8.12 -3.94 -0.51
N ASN A 25 9.07 -3.55 -1.37
CA ASN A 25 8.91 -2.55 -2.44
C ASN A 25 8.62 -1.11 -1.97
N LEU A 26 8.80 -0.79 -0.68
CA LEU A 26 8.61 0.53 -0.10
C LEU A 26 9.86 1.41 -0.24
N ARG A 27 10.20 1.80 -1.48
CA ARG A 27 11.45 2.53 -1.77
C ARG A 27 11.44 4.02 -1.39
N LYS A 28 10.32 4.73 -1.58
CA LYS A 28 10.18 6.17 -1.34
C LYS A 28 9.06 6.45 -0.32
N PRO A 29 9.06 7.61 0.35
CA PRO A 29 7.92 8.02 1.18
C PRO A 29 6.63 8.09 0.36
N ASN A 30 5.49 7.92 1.03
CA ASN A 30 4.14 7.88 0.46
C ASN A 30 3.92 6.75 -0.56
N HIS A 31 4.83 5.78 -0.65
CA HIS A 31 4.55 4.54 -1.34
C HIS A 31 3.66 3.67 -0.45
N CYS A 32 2.59 3.15 -1.05
CA CYS A 32 1.69 2.20 -0.43
C CYS A 32 1.80 0.85 -1.15
N VAL A 33 1.80 -0.23 -0.37
CA VAL A 33 1.77 -1.61 -0.86
C VAL A 33 0.71 -2.36 -0.08
N VAL A 34 -0.07 -3.16 -0.82
CA VAL A 34 -1.09 -4.04 -0.24
C VAL A 34 -0.53 -5.46 -0.18
N LEU A 35 -0.57 -6.07 1.00
CA LEU A 35 0.02 -7.37 1.29
C LEU A 35 -1.03 -8.33 1.87
N PRO A 36 -0.91 -9.65 1.61
CA PRO A 36 -1.74 -10.64 2.27
C PRO A 36 -1.38 -10.74 3.76
N ASN A 37 -2.36 -11.12 4.58
CA ASN A 37 -2.19 -11.23 6.03
C ASN A 37 -1.56 -12.60 6.39
N THR A 38 -0.29 -12.79 6.03
CA THR A 38 0.46 -14.02 6.35
C THR A 38 1.57 -13.72 7.36
N GLU A 39 1.91 -14.69 8.21
CA GLU A 39 2.91 -14.51 9.28
C GLU A 39 4.25 -13.91 8.82
N PRO A 40 4.86 -14.34 7.69
CA PRO A 40 6.14 -13.78 7.25
C PRO A 40 6.04 -12.27 6.94
N TYR A 41 4.94 -11.85 6.29
CA TYR A 41 4.71 -10.43 6.00
C TYR A 41 4.46 -9.62 7.27
N ILE A 42 3.70 -10.17 8.22
CA ILE A 42 3.45 -9.51 9.52
C ILE A 42 4.78 -9.30 10.25
N SER A 43 5.63 -10.32 10.35
CA SER A 43 6.95 -10.20 10.99
C SER A 43 7.83 -9.14 10.31
N MET A 44 7.81 -9.07 8.98
CA MET A 44 8.54 -8.04 8.23
C MET A 44 8.00 -6.64 8.51
N VAL A 45 6.68 -6.46 8.53
CA VAL A 45 6.03 -5.17 8.83
C VAL A 45 6.32 -4.74 10.27
N ASN A 46 6.24 -5.67 11.22
CA ASN A 46 6.48 -5.40 12.62
C ASN A 46 7.95 -4.97 12.87
N LYS A 47 8.90 -5.56 12.14
CA LYS A 47 10.32 -5.12 12.14
C LYS A 47 10.47 -3.67 11.70
N VAL A 48 9.70 -3.21 10.71
CA VAL A 48 9.81 -1.83 10.17
C VAL A 48 8.75 -0.86 10.73
N ARG A 49 8.01 -1.25 11.77
CA ARG A 49 6.86 -0.51 12.35
C ARG A 49 7.12 0.97 12.62
N HIS A 50 8.35 1.35 12.93
CA HIS A 50 8.73 2.74 13.24
C HIS A 50 8.84 3.64 11.99
N TYR A 51 8.86 3.07 10.79
CA TYR A 51 9.01 3.78 9.52
C TYR A 51 7.72 3.79 8.68
N VAL A 52 6.79 2.89 8.98
CA VAL A 52 5.58 2.66 8.20
C VAL A 52 4.33 2.87 9.04
N ALA A 53 3.23 3.25 8.40
CA ALA A 53 1.89 3.00 8.91
C ALA A 53 1.35 1.74 8.25
N TYR A 54 0.69 0.88 9.03
CA TYR A 54 0.01 -0.28 8.49
C TYR A 54 -1.36 -0.46 9.14
N GLY A 55 -2.25 -1.17 8.46
CA GLY A 55 -3.57 -1.50 8.99
C GLY A 55 -4.39 -2.36 8.04
N THR A 56 -5.55 -2.80 8.50
CA THR A 56 -6.49 -3.62 7.72
C THR A 56 -7.22 -2.75 6.71
N ILE A 57 -7.23 -3.17 5.45
CA ILE A 57 -7.90 -2.44 4.37
C ILE A 57 -9.27 -3.03 4.05
N ASP A 58 -10.26 -2.17 3.88
CA ASP A 58 -11.60 -2.52 3.41
C ASP A 58 -11.67 -2.62 1.88
N LEU A 59 -12.64 -3.39 1.39
CA LEU A 59 -12.86 -3.62 -0.03
C LEU A 59 -13.18 -2.32 -0.79
N GLU A 60 -13.95 -1.41 -0.19
CA GLU A 60 -14.24 -0.10 -0.76
C GLU A 60 -12.97 0.75 -0.94
N THR A 61 -12.13 0.81 0.09
CA THR A 61 -10.87 1.57 0.03
C THR A 61 -9.92 1.00 -1.02
N LEU A 62 -9.90 -0.33 -1.19
CA LEU A 62 -9.09 -0.99 -2.21
C LEU A 62 -9.56 -0.63 -3.62
N LYS A 63 -10.88 -0.59 -3.87
CA LYS A 63 -11.47 -0.16 -5.15
C LYS A 63 -11.08 1.27 -5.49
N GLU A 64 -11.25 2.20 -4.55
CA GLU A 64 -10.88 3.60 -4.74
C GLU A 64 -9.39 3.76 -5.05
N LEU A 65 -8.55 3.01 -4.35
CA LEU A 65 -7.09 3.04 -4.51
C LEU A 65 -6.66 2.50 -5.88
N LEU A 66 -7.26 1.40 -6.35
CA LEU A 66 -7.01 0.85 -7.69
C LEU A 66 -7.46 1.84 -8.78
N LYS A 67 -8.65 2.44 -8.64
CA LYS A 67 -9.20 3.38 -9.62
C LYS A 67 -8.38 4.66 -9.76
N LYS A 68 -7.91 5.22 -8.64
CA LYS A 68 -7.19 6.52 -8.65
C LYS A 68 -5.68 6.40 -8.82
N ARG A 69 -5.09 5.27 -8.40
CA ARG A 69 -3.62 5.11 -8.26
C ARG A 69 -3.09 3.80 -8.82
N GLY A 70 -3.94 2.96 -9.41
CA GLY A 70 -3.50 1.81 -10.18
C GLY A 70 -2.65 2.26 -11.37
N GLU A 71 -1.47 1.68 -11.52
CA GLU A 71 -0.57 1.94 -12.63
C GLU A 71 -0.14 0.62 -13.28
N ILE A 72 -0.16 0.59 -14.60
CA ILE A 72 0.38 -0.50 -15.40
C ILE A 72 1.73 -0.07 -15.97
N GLU A 73 2.69 -0.98 -15.94
CA GLU A 73 4.01 -0.82 -16.52
C GLU A 73 3.90 -0.58 -18.03
N GLY A 74 4.43 0.54 -18.50
CA GLY A 74 4.43 0.94 -19.92
C GLY A 74 3.18 1.66 -20.42
N VAL A 75 2.02 1.53 -19.76
CA VAL A 75 0.74 2.09 -20.26
C VAL A 75 0.27 3.32 -19.47
N GLY A 76 0.62 3.42 -18.19
CA GLY A 76 0.20 4.54 -17.34
C GLY A 76 -0.95 4.16 -16.41
N ARG A 77 -1.98 5.00 -16.29
CA ARG A 77 -3.09 4.80 -15.33
C ARG A 77 -3.97 3.60 -15.70
N LEU A 78 -4.47 2.91 -14.67
CA LEU A 78 -5.44 1.85 -14.81
C LEU A 78 -6.79 2.44 -15.26
N ASN A 79 -7.17 2.17 -16.52
CA ASN A 79 -8.49 2.46 -17.07
C ASN A 79 -9.25 1.14 -17.29
N GLU A 80 -10.56 1.18 -17.39
CA GLU A 80 -11.42 0.00 -17.63
C GLU A 80 -10.97 -0.79 -18.89
N ASP A 81 -10.54 -0.10 -19.95
CA ASP A 81 -9.97 -0.70 -21.16
C ASP A 81 -8.67 -1.47 -20.90
N ASN A 82 -7.87 -1.01 -19.93
CA ASN A 82 -6.59 -1.61 -19.57
C ASN A 82 -6.74 -2.77 -18.58
N VAL A 83 -7.91 -2.95 -17.96
CA VAL A 83 -8.20 -4.08 -17.08
C VAL A 83 -8.41 -5.37 -17.89
N LYS A 84 -8.96 -5.24 -19.11
CA LYS A 84 -9.09 -6.36 -20.05
C LYS A 84 -7.74 -6.94 -20.46
N LEU A 85 -6.71 -6.10 -20.59
CA LEU A 85 -5.32 -6.51 -20.82
C LEU A 85 -4.73 -7.37 -19.69
N LEU A 86 -5.31 -7.28 -18.49
CA LEU A 86 -4.92 -8.03 -17.30
C LEU A 86 -5.78 -9.30 -17.10
N GLY A 87 -6.72 -9.57 -18.01
CA GLY A 87 -7.62 -10.74 -17.94
C GLY A 87 -8.84 -10.56 -17.04
N PHE A 88 -9.17 -9.33 -16.63
CA PHE A 88 -10.36 -9.03 -15.81
C PHE A 88 -11.35 -8.16 -16.57
N ASN A 89 -12.63 -8.30 -16.25
CA ASN A 89 -13.69 -7.54 -16.93
C ASN A 89 -13.90 -6.15 -16.32
N SER A 90 -13.54 -5.95 -15.05
CA SER A 90 -13.78 -4.69 -14.31
C SER A 90 -12.80 -4.48 -13.15
N ILE A 91 -12.59 -3.22 -12.76
CA ILE A 91 -11.76 -2.83 -11.61
C ILE A 91 -12.29 -3.45 -10.31
N ASP A 92 -13.62 -3.54 -10.20
CA ASP A 92 -14.30 -4.15 -9.05
C ASP A 92 -13.99 -5.65 -8.93
N GLU A 93 -13.99 -6.38 -10.04
CA GLU A 93 -13.69 -7.81 -10.09
C GLU A 93 -12.22 -8.07 -9.70
N LEU A 94 -11.31 -7.22 -10.19
CA LEU A 94 -9.91 -7.22 -9.79
C LEU A 94 -9.75 -6.97 -8.27
N ALA A 95 -10.47 -5.98 -7.73
CA ALA A 95 -10.41 -5.66 -6.30
C ALA A 95 -10.92 -6.80 -5.44
N GLU A 96 -12.01 -7.46 -5.85
CA GLU A 96 -12.55 -8.63 -5.18
C GLU A 96 -11.61 -9.83 -5.25
N ALA A 97 -10.98 -10.08 -6.41
CA ALA A 97 -10.01 -11.17 -6.59
C ALA A 97 -8.77 -10.96 -5.70
N LEU A 98 -8.29 -9.71 -5.61
CA LEU A 98 -7.20 -9.32 -4.70
C LEU A 98 -7.61 -9.49 -3.23
N TYR A 99 -8.80 -9.02 -2.86
CA TYR A 99 -9.29 -9.10 -1.48
C TYR A 99 -9.47 -10.56 -1.02
N LYS A 100 -9.99 -11.42 -1.89
CA LYS A 100 -10.16 -12.86 -1.65
C LYS A 100 -8.83 -13.64 -1.72
N GLY A 101 -7.72 -12.99 -2.08
CA GLY A 101 -6.39 -13.61 -2.16
C GLY A 101 -6.23 -14.61 -3.30
N LYS A 102 -7.13 -14.59 -4.29
CA LYS A 102 -7.09 -15.51 -5.44
C LYS A 102 -6.01 -15.14 -6.45
N VAL A 103 -5.59 -13.87 -6.45
CA VAL A 103 -4.61 -13.34 -7.39
C VAL A 103 -3.64 -12.45 -6.64
N SER A 104 -2.35 -12.72 -6.77
CA SER A 104 -1.30 -11.87 -6.20
C SER A 104 -0.95 -10.73 -7.16
N LEU A 105 -0.60 -9.55 -6.65
CA LEU A 105 0.02 -8.46 -7.44
C LEU A 105 1.31 -8.89 -8.17
N LYS A 106 1.84 -10.08 -7.88
CA LYS A 106 2.98 -10.71 -8.57
C LYS A 106 2.57 -11.46 -9.83
N GLU A 107 1.36 -11.98 -9.89
CA GLU A 107 0.87 -12.85 -10.95
C GLU A 107 0.23 -12.05 -12.08
N ILE A 108 -0.27 -10.85 -11.77
CA ILE A 108 -0.77 -9.94 -12.78
C ILE A 108 0.40 -9.30 -13.51
N SER A 109 0.73 -9.87 -14.68
CA SER A 109 1.74 -9.34 -15.60
C SER A 109 1.47 -7.85 -15.86
N ARG A 110 2.50 -7.02 -15.69
CA ARG A 110 2.49 -5.55 -15.91
C ARG A 110 1.81 -4.67 -14.86
N LEU A 111 1.12 -5.18 -13.82
CA LEU A 111 0.57 -4.29 -12.78
C LEU A 111 1.67 -3.85 -11.81
N LYS A 112 1.82 -2.54 -11.59
CA LYS A 112 2.78 -2.06 -10.59
C LYS A 112 2.31 -2.46 -9.19
N LYS A 113 3.20 -3.12 -8.45
CA LYS A 113 2.99 -3.57 -7.05
C LYS A 113 2.93 -2.44 -6.03
N VAL A 114 3.21 -1.21 -6.44
CA VAL A 114 3.37 -0.05 -5.58
C VAL A 114 2.42 1.03 -6.03
N PHE A 115 1.59 1.49 -5.12
CA PHE A 115 0.71 2.62 -5.30
C PHE A 115 1.44 3.89 -4.85
N ARG A 116 1.66 4.81 -5.78
CA ARG A 116 2.33 6.09 -5.51
C ARG A 116 1.28 7.08 -5.04
N LEU A 117 1.18 7.28 -3.72
CA LEU A 117 0.19 8.17 -3.14
C LEU A 117 0.69 9.61 -3.06
N HIS A 118 -0.24 10.56 -2.99
CA HIS A 118 0.05 11.94 -2.67
C HIS A 118 0.29 12.08 -1.15
N PRO A 119 1.02 13.10 -0.66
CA PRO A 119 1.03 13.43 0.76
C PRO A 119 -0.40 13.58 1.30
N PRO A 120 -0.65 13.25 2.58
CA PRO A 120 -1.98 13.33 3.15
C PRO A 120 -2.46 14.78 3.21
N SER A 121 -3.70 15.00 2.78
CA SER A 121 -4.42 16.25 2.97
C SER A 121 -4.47 16.59 4.47
N LYS A 122 -4.06 17.80 4.87
CA LYS A 122 -3.80 18.24 6.26
C LYS A 122 -2.51 17.72 6.92
N GLY A 123 -1.62 17.05 6.18
CA GLY A 123 -0.33 16.58 6.67
C GLY A 123 -0.38 15.42 7.68
N TYR A 124 0.79 14.99 8.13
CA TYR A 124 0.91 14.00 9.21
C TYR A 124 0.83 14.69 10.57
N LYS A 125 0.32 14.01 11.61
CA LYS A 125 0.34 14.54 12.98
C LYS A 125 1.78 14.64 13.50
N SER A 126 2.40 13.49 13.72
CA SER A 126 3.80 13.39 14.12
C SER A 126 4.40 12.09 13.60
N ILE A 127 5.42 12.21 12.77
CA ILE A 127 6.18 11.07 12.25
C ILE A 127 7.12 10.44 13.31
N LYS A 128 7.23 11.08 14.47
CA LYS A 128 8.09 10.68 15.60
C LYS A 128 7.35 9.93 16.70
N LYS A 129 6.02 9.89 16.66
CA LYS A 129 5.19 9.15 17.63
C LYS A 129 4.39 8.03 16.95
N PRO A 130 4.10 6.92 17.67
CA PRO A 130 3.19 5.90 17.18
C PRO A 130 1.75 6.42 17.14
N TYR A 131 0.91 5.86 16.27
CA TYR A 131 -0.54 6.04 16.34
C TYR A 131 -1.06 5.51 17.70
N PRO A 132 -2.05 6.16 18.37
CA PRO A 132 -2.94 7.25 17.90
C PRO A 132 -2.39 8.68 18.07
N GLU A 133 -1.37 8.88 18.90
CA GLU A 133 -0.78 10.20 19.16
C GLU A 133 0.00 10.75 17.95
N GLY A 134 0.58 9.87 17.14
CA GLY A 134 1.40 10.20 15.98
C GLY A 134 0.89 9.59 14.69
N SER A 135 1.79 8.97 13.92
CA SER A 135 1.46 8.49 12.58
C SER A 135 2.13 7.19 12.17
N PHE A 136 3.20 6.72 12.82
CA PHE A 136 3.77 5.42 12.48
C PHE A 136 3.12 4.28 13.28
N GLY A 137 3.29 3.04 12.84
CA GLY A 137 2.79 1.86 13.53
C GLY A 137 1.43 1.38 13.03
N ASP A 138 0.70 0.72 13.92
CA ASP A 138 -0.59 0.12 13.61
C ASP A 138 -1.72 1.15 13.69
N TRP A 139 -2.47 1.28 12.60
CA TRP A 139 -3.67 2.10 12.50
C TRP A 139 -4.96 1.27 12.57
N GLY A 140 -4.86 -0.06 12.56
CA GLY A 140 -6.01 -0.95 12.47
C GLY A 140 -6.90 -0.60 11.28
N SER A 141 -8.20 -0.42 11.52
CA SER A 141 -9.18 -0.01 10.50
C SER A 141 -9.09 1.47 10.13
N ASN A 142 -8.42 2.32 10.92
CA ASN A 142 -8.29 3.75 10.64
C ASN A 142 -7.33 4.06 9.47
N ILE A 143 -6.61 3.06 8.96
CA ILE A 143 -5.74 3.20 7.79
C ILE A 143 -6.52 3.66 6.56
N ALA A 144 -7.81 3.28 6.44
CA ALA A 144 -8.67 3.71 5.35
C ALA A 144 -8.81 5.23 5.30
N SER A 145 -8.93 5.89 6.45
CA SER A 145 -8.98 7.35 6.54
C SER A 145 -7.67 8.00 6.07
N LEU A 146 -6.52 7.42 6.43
CA LEU A 146 -5.22 7.91 5.97
C LEU A 146 -5.08 7.76 4.45
N ILE A 147 -5.45 6.60 3.90
CA ILE A 147 -5.42 6.35 2.46
C ILE A 147 -6.31 7.37 1.74
N LYS A 148 -7.55 7.57 2.18
CA LYS A 148 -8.48 8.54 1.58
C LYS A 148 -7.94 9.97 1.56
N ARG A 149 -7.16 10.36 2.56
CA ARG A 149 -6.49 11.69 2.58
C ARG A 149 -5.33 11.80 1.59
N MET A 150 -4.76 10.67 1.17
CA MET A 150 -3.60 10.55 0.28
C MET A 150 -3.97 10.18 -1.18
N LEU A 151 -5.24 9.82 -1.42
CA LEU A 151 -5.83 9.53 -2.73
C LEU A 151 -6.28 10.82 -3.42
#